data_AF-A0A959ACV4-F1
#
_entry.id   AF-A0A959ACV4-F1
#
_cell.length_a   1.000
_cell.length_b   1.000
_cell.length_c   1.000
_cell.angle_alpha   90.00
_cell.angle_beta   90.00
_cell.angle_gamma   90.00
#
_symmetry.space_group_name_H-M   'P 1'
#
loop_
_entity.id
_entity.type
_entity.pdbx_description
1 polymer ?
#
loop_
_entity_poly.entity_id
_entity_poly.type
_entity_poly.pdbx_seq_one_letter_code
_entity_poly.pdbx_strand_id
1 'polypeptide(L)'
;MPQAGAQLLQATSAGTPPFTPQNLISNIFLGDGVEVTNITFNGNSDAVGYFTGGMPTVGIDRGIVLTSGQVETTGPLANGCTETGSVFASNDNNIFTNDPDLAMLTTPGLALRDLAVYTISFIPTDSMLSFRYCFGSEEYPEFGCSTFNDVFGFFIQGPGYPVPTNIAIIPGTGLPVTINNLHPTNPNNPACTPLNAQYYNDNNNSALQPTYDGFTDVFTAAATVIPCEEYTIKLAIADVSDGIYDSGVFLEAKSF
;
A
#
# COMPACT_ATOMS: atom_id res chain seq x y z
N MET A 1 -13.74 -27.89 -22.71
CA MET A 1 -12.52 -27.05 -22.78
C MET A 1 -12.01 -26.91 -21.37
N PRO A 2 -10.74 -27.23 -21.06
CA PRO A 2 -10.24 -27.04 -19.71
C PRO A 2 -10.25 -25.53 -19.42
N GLN A 3 -10.84 -25.13 -18.29
CA GLN A 3 -10.67 -23.79 -17.75
C GLN A 3 -9.16 -23.54 -17.66
N ALA A 4 -8.67 -22.50 -18.33
CA ALA A 4 -7.35 -21.97 -18.01
C ALA A 4 -7.37 -21.68 -16.51
N GLY A 5 -6.52 -22.34 -15.73
CA GLY A 5 -6.42 -22.08 -14.29
C GLY A 5 -6.16 -20.59 -14.10
N ALA A 6 -6.97 -19.94 -13.28
CA ALA A 6 -6.74 -18.54 -12.93
C ALA A 6 -5.31 -18.42 -12.39
N GLN A 7 -4.54 -17.49 -12.94
CA GLN A 7 -3.20 -17.21 -12.42
C GLN A 7 -3.35 -16.69 -10.99
N LEU A 8 -2.66 -17.32 -10.04
CA LEU A 8 -2.66 -16.89 -8.64
C LEU A 8 -1.74 -15.69 -8.45
N LEU A 9 -2.07 -14.86 -7.46
CA LEU A 9 -1.19 -13.80 -7.00
C LEU A 9 0.06 -14.46 -6.39
N GLN A 10 1.23 -14.03 -6.86
CA GLN A 10 2.52 -14.45 -6.36
C GLN A 10 3.37 -13.22 -6.09
N ALA A 11 4.18 -13.25 -5.04
CA ALA A 11 5.12 -12.18 -4.74
C ALA A 11 6.46 -12.73 -4.25
N THR A 12 7.51 -11.96 -4.50
CA THR A 12 8.87 -12.25 -4.02
C THR A 12 9.42 -11.00 -3.33
N SER A 13 9.94 -11.16 -2.12
CA SER A 13 10.43 -10.04 -1.32
C SER A 13 11.73 -9.44 -1.87
N ALA A 14 12.03 -8.20 -1.49
CA ALA A 14 13.32 -7.57 -1.79
C ALA A 14 14.45 -8.03 -0.88
N GLY A 15 14.16 -8.87 0.13
CA GLY A 15 15.16 -9.66 0.83
C GLY A 15 15.63 -10.87 0.03
N THR A 16 14.88 -11.28 -1.00
CA THR A 16 15.18 -12.42 -1.86
C THR A 16 15.78 -11.97 -3.21
N PRO A 17 17.01 -12.39 -3.57
CA PRO A 17 17.58 -12.09 -4.88
C PRO A 17 16.71 -12.61 -6.04
N PRO A 18 16.60 -11.86 -7.16
CA PRO A 18 17.44 -10.71 -7.52
C PRO A 18 16.88 -9.36 -7.05
N PHE A 19 15.78 -9.33 -6.30
CA PHE A 19 15.15 -8.07 -5.93
C PHE A 19 15.91 -7.35 -4.81
N THR A 20 15.88 -6.03 -4.89
CA THR A 20 16.35 -5.12 -3.84
C THR A 20 15.37 -3.95 -3.78
N PRO A 21 15.26 -3.24 -2.65
CA PRO A 21 14.34 -2.12 -2.58
C PRO A 21 14.54 -1.11 -3.70
N GLN A 22 15.79 -0.81 -4.05
CA GLN A 22 16.14 0.13 -5.13
C GLN A 22 15.72 -0.40 -6.51
N ASN A 23 15.94 -1.69 -6.80
CA ASN A 23 15.67 -2.21 -8.14
C ASN A 23 14.18 -2.47 -8.40
N LEU A 24 13.37 -2.65 -7.35
CA LEU A 24 11.92 -2.67 -7.45
C LEU A 24 11.42 -1.33 -8.01
N ILE A 25 11.96 -0.22 -7.52
CA ILE A 25 11.64 1.09 -8.09
C ILE A 25 12.19 1.14 -9.52
N SER A 26 13.51 1.06 -9.70
CA SER A 26 14.16 1.37 -10.98
C SER A 26 13.75 0.49 -12.16
N ASN A 27 13.37 -0.77 -11.91
CA ASN A 27 13.12 -1.76 -12.97
C ASN A 27 11.66 -2.19 -13.09
N ILE A 28 10.84 -2.02 -12.05
CA ILE A 28 9.44 -2.49 -12.04
C ILE A 28 8.47 -1.32 -11.98
N PHE A 29 8.63 -0.42 -11.01
CA PHE A 29 7.63 0.63 -10.75
C PHE A 29 7.71 1.78 -11.75
N LEU A 30 8.92 2.20 -12.13
CA LEU A 30 9.13 3.31 -13.07
C LEU A 30 8.51 3.03 -14.44
N GLY A 31 7.66 3.95 -14.88
CA GLY A 31 7.14 4.06 -16.23
C GLY A 31 8.00 4.99 -17.09
N ASP A 32 7.46 5.37 -18.24
CA ASP A 32 8.08 6.36 -19.11
C ASP A 32 7.73 7.77 -18.61
N GLY A 33 8.63 8.73 -18.83
CA GLY A 33 8.34 10.14 -18.61
C GLY A 33 8.77 10.72 -17.26
N VAL A 34 9.57 9.97 -16.50
CA VAL A 34 10.28 10.44 -15.30
C VAL A 34 11.76 10.07 -15.35
N GLU A 35 12.63 11.01 -15.01
CA GLU A 35 14.03 10.74 -14.71
C GLU A 35 14.20 10.64 -13.20
N VAL A 36 14.53 9.46 -12.69
CA VAL A 36 14.81 9.27 -11.26
C VAL A 36 16.25 9.63 -10.96
N THR A 37 16.45 10.55 -10.02
CA THR A 37 17.76 11.06 -9.60
C THR A 37 18.24 10.39 -8.32
N ASN A 38 17.33 9.93 -7.45
CA ASN A 38 17.68 9.27 -6.20
C ASN A 38 16.55 8.36 -5.70
N ILE A 39 16.90 7.22 -5.09
CA ILE A 39 15.97 6.30 -4.43
C ILE A 39 16.53 5.94 -3.07
N THR A 40 15.78 6.22 -2.01
CA THR A 40 16.07 5.71 -0.66
C THR A 40 14.92 4.85 -0.17
N PHE A 41 15.26 3.86 0.65
CA PHE A 41 14.32 2.98 1.31
C PHE A 41 14.64 2.93 2.81
N ASN A 42 13.60 3.03 3.63
CA ASN A 42 13.67 2.86 5.07
C ASN A 42 12.58 1.86 5.49
N GLY A 43 12.98 0.74 6.10
CA GLY A 43 12.07 -0.35 6.46
C GLY A 43 12.78 -1.70 6.40
N ASN A 44 12.03 -2.76 6.69
CA ASN A 44 12.51 -4.12 6.43
C ASN A 44 12.46 -4.41 4.92
N SER A 45 13.53 -4.98 4.34
CA SER A 45 13.54 -5.35 2.93
C SER A 45 12.52 -6.46 2.59
N ASP A 46 12.12 -7.26 3.56
CA ASP A 46 11.08 -8.29 3.36
C ASP A 46 9.65 -7.70 3.31
N ALA A 47 9.49 -6.43 3.67
CA ALA A 47 8.22 -5.71 3.65
C ALA A 47 7.92 -5.06 2.28
N VAL A 48 8.82 -5.21 1.30
CA VAL A 48 8.62 -4.74 -0.08
C VAL A 48 8.99 -5.82 -1.08
N GLY A 49 8.34 -5.84 -2.24
CA GLY A 49 8.55 -6.94 -3.20
C GLY A 49 7.90 -6.72 -4.55
N TYR A 50 8.16 -7.67 -5.46
CA TYR A 50 7.54 -7.73 -6.78
C TYR A 50 6.40 -8.75 -6.76
N PHE A 51 5.24 -8.39 -7.30
CA PHE A 51 4.11 -9.30 -7.44
C PHE A 51 3.66 -9.48 -8.90
N THR A 52 3.02 -10.61 -9.18
CA THR A 52 2.38 -10.95 -10.47
C THR A 52 1.10 -11.75 -10.28
N GLY A 53 0.26 -11.82 -11.30
CA GLY A 53 -0.98 -12.60 -11.27
C GLY A 53 -2.10 -11.98 -10.43
N GLY A 54 -2.02 -10.68 -10.14
CA GLY A 54 -2.98 -9.99 -9.27
C GLY A 54 -4.27 -9.55 -9.97
N MET A 55 -4.40 -9.67 -11.30
CA MET A 55 -5.61 -9.26 -12.03
C MET A 55 -6.90 -9.89 -11.47
N PRO A 56 -6.96 -11.20 -11.15
CA PRO A 56 -8.18 -11.82 -10.66
C PRO A 56 -8.54 -11.45 -9.22
N THR A 57 -7.63 -10.80 -8.48
CA THR A 57 -7.76 -10.53 -7.04
C THR A 57 -7.72 -9.02 -6.77
N VAL A 58 -6.53 -8.42 -6.75
CA VAL A 58 -6.31 -7.00 -6.44
C VAL A 58 -6.53 -6.07 -7.65
N GLY A 59 -6.93 -6.62 -8.80
CA GLY A 59 -7.24 -5.84 -10.01
C GLY A 59 -6.02 -5.25 -10.74
N ILE A 60 -4.81 -5.63 -10.33
CA ILE A 60 -3.53 -5.19 -10.90
C ILE A 60 -2.72 -6.43 -11.30
N ASP A 61 -2.29 -6.53 -12.56
CA ASP A 61 -1.63 -7.74 -13.06
C ASP A 61 -0.29 -8.02 -12.37
N ARG A 62 0.54 -6.98 -12.27
CA ARG A 62 1.88 -7.06 -11.70
C ARG A 62 2.34 -5.69 -11.24
N GLY A 63 3.32 -5.68 -10.35
CA GLY A 63 3.75 -4.44 -9.74
C GLY A 63 4.65 -4.62 -8.53
N ILE A 64 4.77 -3.58 -7.74
CA ILE A 64 5.45 -3.63 -6.45
C ILE A 64 4.42 -3.64 -5.33
N VAL A 65 4.74 -4.33 -4.24
CA VAL A 65 3.94 -4.28 -3.00
C VAL A 65 4.79 -3.68 -1.90
N LEU A 66 4.18 -2.81 -1.10
CA LEU A 66 4.69 -2.39 0.21
C LEU A 66 3.70 -2.91 1.25
N THR A 67 4.20 -3.48 2.34
CA THR A 67 3.38 -3.96 3.45
C THR A 67 4.01 -3.53 4.78
N SER A 68 3.22 -3.48 5.84
CA SER A 68 3.74 -3.43 7.21
C SER A 68 4.18 -4.81 7.73
N GLY A 69 3.76 -5.90 7.08
CA GLY A 69 4.16 -7.27 7.39
C GLY A 69 5.30 -7.80 6.51
N GLN A 70 5.08 -8.99 5.94
CA GLN A 70 6.01 -9.65 5.01
C GLN A 70 5.37 -9.89 3.63
N VAL A 71 6.19 -9.74 2.58
CA VAL A 71 5.73 -10.03 1.22
C VAL A 71 5.63 -11.53 0.96
N GLU A 72 6.62 -12.29 1.42
CA GLU A 72 6.78 -13.71 1.12
C GLU A 72 6.81 -14.53 2.41
N THR A 73 6.13 -15.67 2.41
CA THR A 73 6.26 -16.65 3.49
C THR A 73 7.60 -17.36 3.38
N THR A 74 8.49 -17.04 4.32
CA THR A 74 9.85 -17.60 4.38
C THR A 74 10.02 -18.67 5.47
N GLY A 75 8.98 -18.88 6.30
CA GLY A 75 8.98 -19.76 7.46
C GLY A 75 7.87 -20.82 7.47
N PRO A 76 7.72 -21.57 8.59
CA PRO A 76 6.68 -22.59 8.72
C PRO A 76 5.28 -22.02 8.96
N LEU A 77 5.19 -20.72 9.27
CA LEU A 77 3.93 -20.01 9.46
C LEU A 77 3.63 -19.25 8.18
N ALA A 78 2.45 -19.49 7.61
CA ALA A 78 1.94 -18.74 6.47
C ALA A 78 1.66 -17.30 6.92
N ASN A 79 2.37 -16.35 6.35
CA ASN A 79 2.37 -14.95 6.77
C ASN A 79 2.66 -13.92 5.66
N GLY A 80 2.72 -14.36 4.40
CA GLY A 80 3.00 -13.49 3.28
C GLY A 80 1.74 -12.75 2.80
N CYS A 81 1.91 -11.58 2.20
CA CYS A 81 0.78 -10.80 1.67
C CYS A 81 -0.04 -11.52 0.58
N THR A 82 0.51 -12.60 0.01
CA THR A 82 -0.16 -13.43 -1.02
C THR A 82 -0.85 -14.67 -0.46
N GLU A 83 -0.91 -14.83 0.86
CA GLU A 83 -1.76 -15.86 1.47
C GLU A 83 -3.25 -15.56 1.24
N THR A 84 -4.13 -16.43 1.71
CA THR A 84 -5.59 -16.22 1.60
C THR A 84 -6.11 -15.39 2.76
N GLY A 85 -7.28 -14.75 2.62
CA GLY A 85 -7.97 -14.03 3.70
C GLY A 85 -8.40 -14.88 4.91
N SER A 86 -8.07 -16.17 4.94
CA SER A 86 -8.22 -17.05 6.11
C SER A 86 -6.92 -17.26 6.89
N VAL A 87 -5.82 -16.66 6.42
CA VAL A 87 -4.50 -16.70 7.02
C VAL A 87 -4.23 -15.35 7.67
N PHE A 88 -3.69 -15.41 8.89
CA PHE A 88 -3.30 -14.21 9.62
C PHE A 88 -1.82 -13.92 9.34
N ALA A 89 -1.54 -12.86 8.60
CA ALA A 89 -0.20 -12.47 8.19
C ALA A 89 0.67 -12.07 9.39
N SER A 90 0.16 -11.16 10.23
CA SER A 90 0.69 -10.79 11.54
C SER A 90 2.20 -10.97 11.74
N ASN A 91 2.98 -10.03 11.20
CA ASN A 91 4.42 -10.03 11.37
C ASN A 91 4.96 -8.68 11.85
N ASP A 92 5.31 -8.62 13.15
CA ASP A 92 6.01 -7.49 13.76
C ASP A 92 7.46 -7.40 13.24
N ASN A 93 7.73 -6.39 12.41
CA ASN A 93 9.05 -6.08 11.87
C ASN A 93 9.97 -5.35 12.88
N ASN A 94 9.50 -5.11 14.11
CA ASN A 94 10.17 -4.46 15.22
C ASN A 94 10.67 -3.04 14.88
N ILE A 95 9.90 -2.31 14.07
CA ILE A 95 10.20 -0.92 13.70
C ILE A 95 9.29 0.03 14.48
N PHE A 96 9.89 0.88 15.31
CA PHE A 96 9.18 1.83 16.18
C PHE A 96 9.35 3.29 15.75
N THR A 97 9.82 3.51 14.52
CA THR A 97 10.13 4.84 14.01
C THR A 97 8.86 5.52 13.56
N ASN A 98 8.66 6.77 13.97
CA ASN A 98 7.53 7.57 13.53
C ASN A 98 7.86 8.31 12.23
N ASP A 99 6.90 8.42 11.30
CA ASP A 99 6.98 9.29 10.13
C ASP A 99 5.98 10.44 10.27
N PRO A 100 6.42 11.71 10.18
CA PRO A 100 5.56 12.86 10.44
C PRO A 100 4.44 13.00 9.40
N ASP A 101 4.64 12.54 8.16
CA ASP A 101 3.64 12.67 7.11
C ASP A 101 2.54 11.63 7.27
N LEU A 102 2.89 10.38 7.59
CA LEU A 102 1.92 9.34 7.97
C LEU A 102 1.18 9.68 9.27
N ALA A 103 1.87 10.24 10.27
CA ALA A 103 1.25 10.62 11.55
C ALA A 103 0.12 11.66 11.38
N MET A 104 0.12 12.45 10.30
CA MET A 104 -0.97 13.38 9.97
C MET A 104 -2.24 12.68 9.46
N LEU A 105 -2.15 11.42 9.02
CA LEU A 105 -3.28 10.66 8.48
C LEU A 105 -4.03 9.85 9.54
N THR A 106 -3.52 9.81 10.77
CA THR A 106 -4.10 9.06 11.89
C THR A 106 -4.43 9.98 13.07
N THR A 107 -5.01 9.41 14.13
CA THR A 107 -5.30 10.16 15.36
C THR A 107 -4.00 10.67 16.00
N PRO A 108 -3.90 11.97 16.33
CA PRO A 108 -2.67 12.53 16.89
C PRO A 108 -2.20 11.81 18.15
N GLY A 109 -0.90 11.49 18.20
CA GLY A 109 -0.24 10.87 19.35
C GLY A 109 -0.28 9.34 19.37
N LEU A 110 -0.91 8.70 18.39
CA LEU A 110 -0.76 7.26 18.19
C LEU A 110 0.62 6.92 17.66
N ALA A 111 1.11 5.74 18.05
CA ALA A 111 2.41 5.25 17.61
C ALA A 111 2.28 4.55 16.27
N LEU A 112 3.27 4.73 15.39
CA LEU A 112 3.41 3.94 14.17
C LEU A 112 4.31 2.73 14.41
N ARG A 113 4.01 1.63 13.72
CA ARG A 113 4.80 0.40 13.71
C ARG A 113 5.10 -0.04 12.29
N ASP A 114 6.17 -0.81 12.15
CA ASP A 114 6.46 -1.61 10.96
C ASP A 114 6.45 -0.82 9.64
N LEU A 115 7.04 0.36 9.75
CA LEU A 115 7.13 1.32 8.67
C LEU A 115 7.96 0.79 7.49
N ALA A 116 7.39 0.91 6.29
CA ALA A 116 8.09 0.76 5.02
C ALA A 116 7.91 2.04 4.18
N VAL A 117 9.02 2.72 3.88
CA VAL A 117 9.05 4.01 3.20
C VAL A 117 10.04 4.02 2.05
N TYR A 118 9.55 4.33 0.86
CA TYR A 118 10.37 4.81 -0.25
C TYR A 118 10.36 6.34 -0.30
N THR A 119 11.52 6.94 -0.55
CA THR A 119 11.62 8.35 -0.97
C THR A 119 12.35 8.40 -2.31
N ILE A 120 11.69 8.94 -3.32
CA ILE A 120 12.15 8.94 -4.71
C ILE A 120 12.23 10.40 -5.17
N SER A 121 13.42 10.85 -5.55
CA SER A 121 13.61 12.14 -6.20
C SER A 121 13.60 11.94 -7.71
N PHE A 122 12.86 12.78 -8.43
CA PHE A 122 12.64 12.63 -9.87
C PHE A 122 12.42 13.98 -10.56
N ILE A 123 12.63 13.97 -11.87
CA ILE A 123 12.36 15.08 -12.79
C ILE A 123 11.36 14.55 -13.84
N PRO A 124 10.10 15.01 -13.86
CA PRO A 124 9.12 14.58 -14.83
C PRO A 124 9.35 15.26 -16.18
N THR A 125 9.06 14.57 -17.28
CA THR A 125 9.07 15.14 -18.63
C THR A 125 7.68 15.54 -19.12
N ASP A 126 6.63 15.10 -18.42
CA ASP A 126 5.23 15.49 -18.66
C ASP A 126 4.67 16.26 -17.45
N SER A 127 3.48 16.83 -17.63
CA SER A 127 2.75 17.68 -16.69
C SER A 127 1.86 16.92 -15.72
N MET A 128 1.78 15.59 -15.86
CA MET A 128 0.95 14.73 -15.02
C MET A 128 1.78 13.53 -14.55
N LEU A 129 1.82 13.35 -13.23
CA LEU A 129 2.26 12.12 -12.57
C LEU A 129 1.01 11.33 -12.21
N SER A 130 0.93 10.03 -12.53
CA SER A 130 -0.22 9.23 -12.13
C SER A 130 0.06 7.73 -12.08
N PHE A 131 -0.26 7.06 -10.97
CA PHE A 131 -0.09 5.62 -10.82
C PHE A 131 -1.30 4.95 -10.16
N ARG A 132 -1.48 3.66 -10.43
CA ARG A 132 -2.61 2.86 -9.94
C ARG A 132 -2.22 2.02 -8.74
N TYR A 133 -3.13 1.88 -7.78
CA TYR A 133 -2.89 1.13 -6.56
C TYR A 133 -4.16 0.49 -5.97
N CYS A 134 -3.97 -0.55 -5.16
CA CYS A 134 -4.99 -1.20 -4.34
C CYS A 134 -4.45 -1.31 -2.91
N PHE A 135 -5.23 -0.89 -1.91
CA PHE A 135 -4.86 -0.99 -0.49
C PHE A 135 -5.69 -2.09 0.18
N GLY A 136 -5.09 -2.86 1.09
CA GLY A 136 -5.77 -3.84 1.94
C GLY A 136 -5.20 -3.86 3.35
N SER A 137 -6.00 -4.33 4.31
CA SER A 137 -5.59 -4.51 5.71
C SER A 137 -6.38 -5.64 6.37
N GLU A 138 -5.76 -6.32 7.33
CA GLU A 138 -6.39 -7.27 8.26
C GLU A 138 -7.22 -6.55 9.35
N GLU A 139 -7.18 -5.22 9.43
CA GLU A 139 -8.03 -4.44 10.33
C GLU A 139 -9.47 -4.26 9.79
N TYR A 140 -9.75 -4.68 8.56
CA TYR A 140 -11.12 -4.70 8.04
C TYR A 140 -11.87 -5.97 8.45
N PRO A 141 -13.20 -5.91 8.65
CA PRO A 141 -14.03 -4.73 8.89
C PRO A 141 -14.12 -4.31 10.38
N GLU A 142 -13.55 -5.09 11.30
CA GLU A 142 -13.77 -5.02 12.75
C GLU A 142 -13.26 -3.74 13.41
N PHE A 143 -12.31 -3.04 12.77
CA PHE A 143 -11.65 -1.88 13.35
C PHE A 143 -12.06 -0.54 12.72
N GLY A 144 -13.08 -0.54 11.85
CA GLY A 144 -13.71 0.69 11.38
C GLY A 144 -14.20 1.57 12.53
N CYS A 145 -13.94 2.88 12.45
CA CYS A 145 -14.17 3.87 13.50
C CYS A 145 -13.40 3.62 14.82
N SER A 146 -12.24 2.98 14.77
CA SER A 146 -11.40 2.71 15.93
C SER A 146 -10.05 3.47 15.87
N THR A 147 -9.20 3.27 16.89
CA THR A 147 -7.82 3.80 16.91
C THR A 147 -6.82 2.92 16.15
N PHE A 148 -7.22 1.69 15.82
CA PHE A 148 -6.55 0.76 14.92
C PHE A 148 -7.01 1.18 13.51
N ASN A 149 -6.12 1.90 12.83
CA ASN A 149 -6.40 2.56 11.57
C ASN A 149 -5.08 2.69 10.81
N ASP A 150 -4.61 1.57 10.29
CA ASP A 150 -3.46 1.50 9.40
C ASP A 150 -3.51 2.59 8.33
N VAL A 151 -2.33 3.15 8.08
CA VAL A 151 -2.18 4.30 7.21
C VAL A 151 -1.17 4.01 6.12
N PHE A 152 -1.52 4.41 4.91
CA PHE A 152 -0.56 4.63 3.85
C PHE A 152 -0.76 6.01 3.24
N GLY A 153 0.28 6.52 2.59
CA GLY A 153 0.23 7.82 1.92
C GLY A 153 1.26 7.93 0.83
N PHE A 154 0.91 8.73 -0.18
CA PHE A 154 1.80 9.11 -1.27
C PHE A 154 2.00 10.61 -1.21
N PHE A 155 3.14 11.05 -0.71
CA PHE A 155 3.37 12.46 -0.44
C PHE A 155 4.29 13.07 -1.49
N ILE A 156 3.75 13.96 -2.31
CA ILE A 156 4.52 14.72 -3.30
C ILE A 156 5.00 16.06 -2.71
N GLN A 157 6.23 16.44 -3.04
CA GLN A 157 6.83 17.73 -2.69
C GLN A 157 7.64 18.27 -3.87
N GLY A 158 7.56 19.58 -4.13
CA GLY A 158 8.24 20.25 -5.25
C GLY A 158 7.49 21.53 -5.65
N PRO A 159 7.75 22.12 -6.84
CA PRO A 159 6.99 23.28 -7.32
C PRO A 159 5.48 23.01 -7.36
N GLY A 160 4.71 23.87 -6.69
CA GLY A 160 3.26 23.68 -6.47
C GLY A 160 2.90 22.89 -5.21
N TYR A 161 3.86 22.19 -4.60
CA TYR A 161 3.71 21.39 -3.38
C TYR A 161 4.80 21.78 -2.36
N PRO A 162 4.67 22.94 -1.68
CA PRO A 162 5.72 23.47 -0.80
C PRO A 162 5.98 22.60 0.44
N VAL A 163 5.01 21.75 0.80
CA VAL A 163 5.08 20.75 1.86
C VAL A 163 4.63 19.38 1.30
N PRO A 164 5.05 18.26 1.90
CA PRO A 164 4.57 16.94 1.53
C PRO A 164 3.03 16.91 1.47
N THR A 165 2.49 16.62 0.29
CA THR A 165 1.05 16.65 0.03
C THR A 165 0.59 15.24 -0.34
N ASN A 166 -0.32 14.67 0.46
CA ASN A 166 -0.85 13.33 0.16
C ASN A 166 -1.74 13.35 -1.09
N ILE A 167 -1.43 12.49 -2.06
CA ILE A 167 -2.20 12.29 -3.30
C ILE A 167 -2.89 10.91 -3.35
N ALA A 168 -2.75 10.09 -2.31
CA ALA A 168 -3.52 8.86 -2.11
C ALA A 168 -4.88 9.20 -1.46
N ILE A 169 -5.87 9.53 -2.30
CA ILE A 169 -7.19 9.97 -1.86
C ILE A 169 -8.30 9.05 -2.37
N ILE A 170 -9.37 8.93 -1.58
CA ILE A 170 -10.58 8.21 -2.00
C ILE A 170 -11.26 9.01 -3.13
N PRO A 171 -11.63 8.37 -4.25
CA PRO A 171 -12.21 9.06 -5.39
C PRO A 171 -13.47 9.87 -5.04
N GLY A 172 -13.41 11.18 -5.32
CA GLY A 172 -14.54 12.09 -5.16
C GLY A 172 -14.76 12.65 -3.75
N THR A 173 -13.89 12.35 -2.76
CA THR A 173 -14.10 12.78 -1.37
C THR A 173 -13.04 13.75 -0.84
N GLY A 174 -11.81 13.68 -1.37
CA GLY A 174 -10.65 14.40 -0.81
C GLY A 174 -10.15 13.85 0.53
N LEU A 175 -10.72 12.74 1.00
CA LEU A 175 -10.26 12.04 2.20
C LEU A 175 -9.07 11.13 1.86
N PRO A 176 -8.09 10.98 2.77
CA PRO A 176 -7.05 9.97 2.62
C PRO A 176 -7.66 8.58 2.68
N VAL A 177 -7.02 7.62 2.01
CA VAL A 177 -7.42 6.22 2.10
C VAL A 177 -6.90 5.66 3.43
N THR A 178 -7.81 5.39 4.36
CA THR A 178 -7.56 4.74 5.65
C THR A 178 -8.76 3.87 6.00
N ILE A 179 -8.64 2.97 6.95
CA ILE A 179 -9.74 2.10 7.39
C ILE A 179 -10.94 2.90 7.87
N ASN A 180 -10.72 3.96 8.67
CA ASN A 180 -11.78 4.84 9.14
C ASN A 180 -12.48 5.64 8.04
N ASN A 181 -11.89 5.77 6.85
CA ASN A 181 -12.48 6.51 5.73
C ASN A 181 -13.09 5.61 4.66
N LEU A 182 -12.82 4.30 4.65
CA LEU A 182 -13.35 3.34 3.68
C LEU A 182 -13.61 2.01 4.37
N HIS A 183 -14.83 1.74 4.79
CA HIS A 183 -15.16 0.49 5.47
C HIS A 183 -16.64 0.14 5.32
N PRO A 184 -17.00 -1.16 5.37
CA PRO A 184 -18.39 -1.58 5.48
C PRO A 184 -18.92 -1.32 6.91
N THR A 185 -20.11 -1.81 7.24
CA THR A 185 -20.60 -1.75 8.63
C THR A 185 -19.63 -2.48 9.55
N ASN A 186 -19.16 -1.84 10.62
CA ASN A 186 -18.36 -2.53 11.62
C ASN A 186 -19.24 -3.56 12.37
N PRO A 187 -18.91 -4.87 12.33
CA PRO A 187 -19.71 -5.91 12.98
C PRO A 187 -19.72 -5.80 14.52
N ASN A 188 -18.68 -5.20 15.11
CA ASN A 188 -18.49 -5.03 16.55
C ASN A 188 -18.97 -3.67 17.07
N ASN A 189 -19.24 -2.70 16.17
CA ASN A 189 -19.71 -1.38 16.52
C ASN A 189 -20.83 -0.92 15.58
N PRO A 190 -22.12 -1.21 15.90
CA PRO A 190 -23.25 -0.83 15.06
C PRO A 190 -23.45 0.68 14.86
N ALA A 191 -22.82 1.52 15.69
CA ALA A 191 -22.85 2.97 15.52
C ALA A 191 -21.88 3.47 14.43
N CYS A 192 -20.90 2.64 14.05
CA CYS A 192 -20.00 2.90 12.94
C CYS A 192 -20.68 2.52 11.63
N THR A 193 -21.40 3.49 11.05
CA THR A 193 -22.08 3.32 9.77
C THR A 193 -21.08 3.21 8.62
N PRO A 194 -21.36 2.45 7.55
CA PRO A 194 -20.48 2.36 6.38
C PRO A 194 -20.08 3.72 5.82
N LEU A 195 -18.82 3.85 5.42
CA LEU A 195 -18.29 5.04 4.76
C LEU A 195 -17.48 4.62 3.53
N ASN A 196 -17.77 5.20 2.36
CA ASN A 196 -17.15 4.84 1.08
C ASN A 196 -17.16 3.33 0.74
N ALA A 197 -18.08 2.57 1.33
CA ALA A 197 -18.18 1.11 1.22
C ALA A 197 -18.45 0.61 -0.21
N GLN A 198 -18.84 1.48 -1.15
CA GLN A 198 -18.94 1.12 -2.56
C GLN A 198 -17.60 0.76 -3.21
N TYR A 199 -16.48 1.15 -2.59
CA TYR A 199 -15.13 0.82 -3.04
C TYR A 199 -14.48 -0.29 -2.21
N TYR A 200 -15.25 -0.95 -1.33
CA TYR A 200 -14.75 -1.98 -0.43
C TYR A 200 -15.01 -3.38 -1.03
N ASN A 201 -13.98 -4.21 -1.01
CA ASN A 201 -14.03 -5.61 -1.39
C ASN A 201 -13.76 -6.46 -0.15
N ASP A 202 -14.73 -7.33 0.17
CA ASP A 202 -14.66 -8.25 1.31
C ASP A 202 -13.80 -9.46 0.99
N ASN A 203 -12.94 -9.83 1.93
CA ASN A 203 -12.08 -11.00 1.84
C ASN A 203 -11.89 -11.70 3.20
N ASN A 204 -12.62 -11.29 4.23
CA ASN A 204 -12.47 -11.77 5.59
C ASN A 204 -12.80 -13.27 5.65
N ASN A 205 -11.87 -14.06 6.21
CA ASN A 205 -11.96 -15.51 6.36
C ASN A 205 -12.26 -16.25 5.02
N SER A 206 -11.82 -15.66 3.91
CA SER A 206 -12.04 -16.22 2.57
C SER A 206 -10.89 -17.14 2.15
N ALA A 207 -11.17 -18.02 1.17
CA ALA A 207 -10.14 -18.84 0.53
C ALA A 207 -9.47 -18.13 -0.68
N LEU A 208 -9.67 -16.82 -0.82
CA LEU A 208 -9.14 -15.97 -1.89
C LEU A 208 -7.95 -15.15 -1.39
N GLN A 209 -7.06 -14.77 -2.31
CA GLN A 209 -5.95 -13.86 -2.07
C GLN A 209 -6.40 -12.41 -2.29
N PRO A 210 -5.75 -11.39 -1.71
CA PRO A 210 -4.57 -11.45 -0.81
C PRO A 210 -4.93 -11.91 0.62
N THR A 211 -3.99 -11.83 1.55
CA THR A 211 -4.19 -12.24 2.96
C THR A 211 -5.10 -11.30 3.75
N TYR A 212 -5.29 -10.07 3.26
CA TYR A 212 -6.02 -9.02 3.96
C TYR A 212 -7.53 -9.29 4.01
N ASP A 213 -8.17 -9.02 5.15
CA ASP A 213 -9.61 -9.24 5.37
C ASP A 213 -10.51 -8.31 4.55
N GLY A 214 -9.95 -7.21 4.05
CA GLY A 214 -10.62 -6.38 3.05
C GLY A 214 -9.64 -5.53 2.27
N PHE A 215 -10.06 -5.08 1.10
CA PHE A 215 -9.25 -4.23 0.24
C PHE A 215 -10.10 -3.27 -0.61
N THR A 216 -9.47 -2.23 -1.13
CA THR A 216 -10.12 -1.21 -1.93
C THR A 216 -10.26 -1.66 -3.38
N ASP A 217 -11.16 -1.02 -4.12
CA ASP A 217 -11.03 -0.97 -5.58
C ASP A 217 -9.67 -0.38 -5.99
N VAL A 218 -9.29 -0.59 -7.26
CA VAL A 218 -8.09 0.04 -7.81
C VAL A 218 -8.33 1.55 -7.97
N PHE A 219 -7.54 2.34 -7.24
CA PHE A 219 -7.54 3.79 -7.31
C PHE A 219 -6.37 4.30 -8.16
N THR A 220 -6.46 5.55 -8.57
CA THR A 220 -5.38 6.27 -9.27
C THR A 220 -4.98 7.48 -8.43
N ALA A 221 -3.74 7.51 -7.98
CA ALA A 221 -3.13 8.71 -7.43
C ALA A 221 -2.62 9.55 -8.59
N ALA A 222 -2.86 10.86 -8.56
CA ALA A 222 -2.42 11.76 -9.62
C ALA A 222 -2.01 13.13 -9.07
N ALA A 223 -1.02 13.75 -9.71
CA ALA A 223 -0.54 15.08 -9.37
C ALA A 223 -0.14 15.86 -10.63
N THR A 224 -0.56 17.13 -10.70
CA THR A 224 -0.09 18.04 -11.73
C THR A 224 1.31 18.51 -11.36
N VAL A 225 2.27 18.26 -12.25
CA VAL A 225 3.69 18.63 -12.07
C VAL A 225 4.14 19.57 -13.17
N ILE A 226 5.25 20.26 -12.95
CA ILE A 226 5.89 21.11 -13.96
C ILE A 226 7.01 20.29 -14.61
N PRO A 227 6.97 20.06 -15.94
CA PRO A 227 8.04 19.35 -16.62
C PRO A 227 9.41 19.99 -16.37
N CYS A 228 10.44 19.16 -16.26
CA CYS A 228 11.85 19.54 -16.05
C CYS A 228 12.17 20.20 -14.70
N GLU A 229 11.26 20.16 -13.74
CA GLU A 229 11.49 20.59 -12.35
C GLU A 229 11.73 19.40 -11.42
N GLU A 230 12.44 19.61 -10.32
CA GLU A 230 12.71 18.54 -9.36
C GLU A 230 11.55 18.34 -8.36
N TYR A 231 11.15 17.09 -8.19
CA TYR A 231 10.15 16.65 -7.23
C TYR A 231 10.69 15.52 -6.36
N THR A 232 10.09 15.35 -5.20
CA THR A 232 10.24 14.16 -4.37
C THR A 232 8.87 13.55 -4.12
N ILE A 233 8.75 12.24 -4.28
CA ILE A 233 7.60 11.48 -3.81
C ILE A 233 8.02 10.52 -2.69
N LYS A 234 7.23 10.49 -1.63
CA LYS A 234 7.33 9.50 -0.56
C LYS A 234 6.18 8.51 -0.67
N LEU A 235 6.48 7.22 -0.75
CA LEU A 235 5.49 6.15 -0.65
C LEU A 235 5.68 5.50 0.72
N ALA A 236 4.65 5.53 1.56
CA ALA A 236 4.79 5.17 2.97
C ALA A 236 3.58 4.33 3.42
N ILE A 237 3.84 3.28 4.21
CA ILE A 237 2.84 2.48 4.91
C ILE A 237 3.35 2.16 6.32
N ALA A 238 2.44 2.08 7.29
CA ALA A 238 2.72 1.68 8.67
C ALA A 238 1.43 1.22 9.37
N ASP A 239 1.59 0.34 10.34
CA ASP A 239 0.51 0.02 11.28
C ASP A 239 0.35 1.14 12.30
N VAL A 240 -0.85 1.23 12.87
CA VAL A 240 -1.18 2.23 13.89
C VAL A 240 -1.54 1.56 15.21
N SER A 241 -0.99 2.09 16.31
CA SER A 241 -1.19 1.64 17.69
C SER A 241 -0.45 0.35 18.04
N ASP A 242 -0.67 -0.74 17.31
CA ASP A 242 0.12 -1.98 17.40
C ASP A 242 0.72 -2.37 16.03
N GLY A 243 1.46 -3.49 16.00
CA GLY A 243 2.07 -4.05 14.78
C GLY A 243 1.65 -5.51 14.63
N ILE A 244 0.37 -5.78 14.89
CA ILE A 244 -0.19 -7.14 14.94
C ILE A 244 -1.00 -7.46 13.69
N TYR A 245 -1.79 -6.51 13.18
CA TYR A 245 -2.59 -6.68 11.97
C TYR A 245 -1.88 -5.97 10.82
N ASP A 246 -1.53 -6.72 9.77
CA ASP A 246 -0.72 -6.18 8.71
C ASP A 246 -1.61 -5.54 7.63
N SER A 247 -1.04 -4.54 6.95
CA SER A 247 -1.63 -3.87 5.79
C SER A 247 -0.69 -3.90 4.59
N GLY A 248 -1.24 -3.66 3.40
CA GLY A 248 -0.48 -3.70 2.16
C GLY A 248 -1.05 -2.80 1.07
N VAL A 249 -0.15 -2.25 0.27
CA VAL A 249 -0.48 -1.50 -0.93
C VAL A 249 0.21 -2.10 -2.15
N PHE A 250 -0.60 -2.54 -3.11
CA PHE A 250 -0.17 -3.07 -4.40
C PHE A 250 -0.16 -1.93 -5.41
N LEU A 251 1.00 -1.59 -5.96
CA LEU A 251 1.16 -0.55 -6.97
C LEU A 251 1.50 -1.14 -8.33
N GLU A 252 0.84 -0.68 -9.38
CA GLU A 252 1.02 -1.19 -10.73
C GLU A 252 2.43 -0.96 -11.28
N ALA A 253 2.98 -1.96 -11.98
CA ALA A 253 4.25 -1.85 -12.69
C ALA A 253 4.18 -0.80 -13.81
N LYS A 254 5.27 -0.03 -13.99
CA LYS A 254 5.41 1.01 -15.02
C LYS A 254 4.31 2.07 -14.96
N SER A 255 3.77 2.30 -13.77
CA SER A 255 2.72 3.30 -13.59
C SER A 255 3.27 4.62 -13.05
N PHE A 256 4.53 4.68 -12.61
CA PHE A 256 5.12 5.91 -12.07
C PHE A 256 5.77 6.80 -13.13
#